data_AF-A0A966NSI4-F1
#
_entry.id   AF-A0A966NSI4-F1
#
_cell.length_a   1.000
_cell.length_b   1.000
_cell.length_c   1.000
_cell.angle_alpha   90.00
_cell.angle_beta   90.00
_cell.angle_gamma   90.00
#
_symmetry.space_group_name_H-M   'P 1'
#
loop_
_entity.id
_entity.type
_entity.pdbx_description
1 polymer ?
#
loop_
_entity_poly.entity_id
_entity_poly.type
_entity_poly.pdbx_seq_one_letter_code
_entity_poly.pdbx_strand_id
1 'polypeptide(L)' 'SVYQKCARCWHHTVDVGSDPNHPDLCGRCISNLDGAGELRQYA' A
#
# COMPACT_ATOMS: atom_id res chain seq x y z
N SER A 1 -16.48 5.49 10.23
CA SER A 1 -15.70 5.63 8.99
C SER A 1 -16.07 4.46 8.09
N VAL A 2 -16.40 4.71 6.83
CA VAL A 2 -17.08 3.73 5.97
C VAL A 2 -16.11 2.71 5.36
N TYR A 3 -14.82 3.04 5.35
CA TYR A 3 -13.78 2.24 4.70
C TYR A 3 -12.82 1.61 5.71
N GLN A 4 -12.19 0.50 5.30
CA GLN A 4 -11.20 -0.22 6.09
C GLN A 4 -9.92 0.60 6.25
N LYS A 5 -9.20 0.35 7.35
CA LYS A 5 -7.92 1.01 7.66
C LYS A 5 -6.78 0.23 7.03
N CYS A 6 -5.92 0.91 6.27
CA CYS A 6 -4.68 0.32 5.78
C CYS A 6 -3.69 0.08 6.94
N ALA A 7 -3.14 -1.12 7.05
CA ALA A 7 -2.18 -1.47 8.12
C ALA A 7 -0.85 -0.69 8.05
N ARG A 8 -0.47 -0.21 6.86
CA ARG A 8 0.81 0.51 6.63
C ARG A 8 0.72 2.02 6.79
N CYS A 9 -0.20 2.69 6.11
CA CYS A 9 -0.33 4.15 6.16
C CYS A 9 -1.39 4.65 7.14
N TRP A 10 -2.16 3.73 7.74
CA TRP A 10 -3.22 4.03 8.72
C TRP A 10 -4.38 4.89 8.21
N HIS A 11 -4.46 5.14 6.91
CA HIS A 11 -5.58 5.83 6.29
C HIS A 11 -6.75 4.88 6.05
N HIS A 12 -7.97 5.40 6.16
CA HIS A 12 -9.18 4.68 5.77
C HIS A 12 -9.48 4.96 4.30
N THR A 13 -9.52 3.93 3.46
CA THR A 13 -9.72 4.07 2.00
C THR A 13 -10.47 2.87 1.44
N VAL A 14 -11.24 3.09 0.36
CA VAL A 14 -11.96 2.04 -0.40
C VAL A 14 -11.04 0.96 -0.94
N ASP A 15 -9.76 1.30 -1.06
CA ASP A 15 -8.76 0.55 -1.80
C ASP A 15 -8.01 -0.46 -0.92
N VAL A 16 -8.35 -0.54 0.39
CA VAL A 16 -7.83 -1.58 1.28
C VAL A 16 -8.45 -2.92 0.88
N GLY A 17 -7.60 -3.88 0.56
CA GLY A 17 -8.03 -5.21 0.13
C GLY A 17 -8.32 -5.34 -1.36
N SER A 18 -7.93 -4.33 -2.17
CA SER A 18 -8.01 -4.41 -3.64
C SER A 18 -7.12 -5.50 -4.24
N ASP A 19 -6.01 -5.87 -3.57
CA ASP A 19 -5.09 -6.91 -4.02
C ASP A 19 -5.19 -8.16 -3.13
N PRO A 20 -5.38 -9.36 -3.70
CA PRO A 20 -5.51 -10.59 -2.93
C PRO A 20 -4.24 -11.01 -2.19
N ASN A 21 -3.06 -10.55 -2.60
CA ASN A 21 -1.80 -10.81 -1.88
C ASN A 21 -1.61 -9.85 -0.69
N HIS A 22 -2.35 -8.74 -0.66
CA HIS A 22 -2.25 -7.70 0.35
C HIS A 22 -3.64 -7.24 0.85
N PRO A 23 -4.40 -8.13 1.52
CA PRO A 23 -5.79 -7.85 1.93
C PRO A 23 -5.92 -6.68 2.93
N ASP A 24 -4.87 -6.38 3.70
CA ASP A 24 -4.86 -5.33 4.72
C ASP A 24 -4.21 -4.01 4.26
N LEU A 25 -3.81 -3.92 2.99
CA LEU A 25 -3.12 -2.75 2.44
C LEU A 25 -3.93 -2.07 1.36
N CYS A 26 -3.73 -0.76 1.23
CA CYS A 26 -4.21 -0.02 0.06
C CYS A 26 -3.25 -0.14 -1.12
N GLY A 27 -3.77 -0.05 -2.33
CA GLY A 27 -3.08 -0.04 -3.61
C GLY A 27 -1.90 0.93 -3.67
N ARG A 28 -2.01 2.13 -3.09
CA ARG A 28 -0.84 3.04 -2.98
C ARG A 28 0.30 2.40 -2.21
N CYS A 29 0.00 1.79 -1.07
CA CYS A 29 1.01 1.12 -0.25
C CYS A 29 1.59 -0.10 -0.96
N ILE A 30 0.76 -0.83 -1.68
CA ILE A 30 1.15 -1.97 -2.51
C ILE A 30 2.11 -1.52 -3.61
N SER A 31 1.78 -0.49 -4.40
CA SER A 31 2.69 0.06 -5.42
C SER A 31 4.01 0.58 -4.86
N ASN A 32 4.06 1.00 -3.59
CA ASN A 32 5.30 1.39 -2.92
C ASN A 32 6.11 0.21 -2.38
N LEU A 33 5.47 -0.93 -2.13
CA LEU A 33 6.12 -2.17 -1.66
C LEU A 33 6.64 -2.99 -2.83
N ASP A 34 5.82 -3.13 -3.86
CA ASP A 34 6.08 -3.94 -5.06
C ASP A 34 6.70 -3.10 -6.20
N GLY A 35 6.69 -1.77 -6.06
CA GLY A 35 7.43 -0.90 -6.95
C GLY A 35 8.91 -1.21 -6.84
N ALA A 36 9.51 -1.65 -7.95
CA ALA A 36 10.93 -1.90 -8.10
C ALA A 36 11.71 -0.72 -7.51
N GLY A 37 12.23 -0.90 -6.30
CA GLY A 37 12.88 0.18 -5.56
C GLY A 37 13.89 0.91 -6.43
N GLU A 38 13.89 2.24 -6.37
CA GLU A 38 14.81 3.03 -7.18
C GLU A 38 16.25 2.60 -6.88
N LEU A 39 17.01 2.32 -7.95
CA LEU A 39 18.46 2.14 -7.89
C LEU A 39 19.04 3.45 -7.35
N ARG A 40 19.35 3.50 -6.05
CA ARG A 40 20.05 4.64 -5.47
C ARG A 40 21.45 4.68 -6.08
N GLN A 41 21.74 5.72 -6.86
CA GLN A 41 23.00 5.84 -7.60
C GLN A 41 24.12 6.58 -6.84
N TYR A 42 23.95 6.99 -5.59
CA TYR A 42 24.99 7.70 -4.83
C TYR A 42 24.76 7.65 -3.31
N ALA A 43 25.88 7.63 -2.58
CA ALA A 43 26.01 7.83 -1.13
C ALA A 43 26.95 9.02 -0.89
#